data_AF-A0A6C0IRH3-F1
#
_entry.id   AF-A0A6C0IRH3-F1
#
_cell.length_a   1.000
_cell.length_b   1.000
_cell.length_c   1.000
_cell.angle_alpha   90.00
_cell.angle_beta   90.00
_cell.angle_gamma   90.00
#
_symmetry.space_group_name_H-M   'P 1'
#
loop_
_entity.id
_entity.type
_entity.pdbx_description
1 polymer ?
#
loop_
_entity_poly.entity_id
_entity_poly.type
_entity_poly.pdbx_seq_one_letter_code
_entity_poly.pdbx_strand_id
1 'polypeptide(L)'
;MNTKIVQINMDTNTNTNTNTNTNTNTNTNTNTNTNTNTNTNTNTNTNIKSLFIPPPKTTSKSNINSNTYNKNVSYEKEKKFKVETNKWGLTQEDLEHNNQCILTQMLLLTNDNDNDRDNLNKLDTNMLNSLRYYKNNIKTKLSSYKQQDILKKKLNEDNFVSYEEVIQLLNDCNLFCHYCNNEVYILYEIVREMKQWSLDRINNDIGHNRGNLVVACLECNLKRRRTNKDAFLFTKNLVITRDEY
;
A
#
# COMPACT_ATOMS: atom_id res chain seq x y z
N MET A 1 48.05 2.91 52.51
CA MET A 1 47.40 2.89 51.19
C MET A 1 47.98 1.72 50.41
N ASN A 2 47.21 0.64 50.23
CA ASN A 2 47.61 -0.53 49.43
C ASN A 2 46.48 -0.84 48.46
N THR A 3 46.65 -0.40 47.21
CA THR A 3 45.69 -0.62 46.12
C THR A 3 45.96 -2.01 45.53
N LYS A 4 45.03 -2.94 45.75
CA LYS A 4 44.99 -4.22 45.02
C LYS A 4 44.40 -3.96 43.63
N ILE A 5 45.19 -4.16 42.58
CA ILE A 5 44.70 -4.24 41.20
C ILE A 5 44.35 -5.70 40.92
N VAL A 6 43.07 -5.95 40.64
CA VAL A 6 42.53 -7.24 40.22
C VAL A 6 42.53 -7.26 38.69
N GLN A 7 43.19 -8.26 38.10
CA GLN A 7 43.26 -8.45 36.65
C GLN A 7 42.07 -9.29 36.20
N ILE A 8 41.25 -8.74 35.31
CA ILE A 8 40.08 -9.38 34.70
C ILE A 8 40.53 -9.94 33.34
N ASN A 9 40.49 -11.26 33.18
CA ASN A 9 40.53 -11.90 31.86
C ASN A 9 39.11 -12.22 31.42
N MET A 10 38.76 -11.81 30.20
CA MET A 10 37.45 -11.95 29.57
C MET A 10 37.63 -12.88 28.37
N ASP A 11 37.28 -14.15 28.52
CA ASP A 11 37.33 -15.12 27.42
C ASP A 11 35.96 -15.22 26.76
N THR A 12 35.83 -14.65 25.56
CA THR A 12 34.69 -14.81 24.65
C THR A 12 34.82 -16.09 23.85
N ASN A 13 33.94 -17.05 24.08
CA ASN A 13 33.90 -18.31 23.33
C ASN A 13 32.74 -18.28 22.32
N THR A 14 33.07 -18.22 21.03
CA THR A 14 32.12 -18.20 19.90
C THR A 14 32.02 -19.61 19.34
N ASN A 15 30.86 -20.26 19.46
CA ASN A 15 30.64 -21.60 18.91
C ASN A 15 29.72 -21.53 17.68
N THR A 16 30.29 -21.83 16.52
CA THR A 16 29.59 -21.87 15.22
C THR A 16 29.19 -23.31 14.93
N ASN A 17 27.89 -23.59 14.89
CA ASN A 17 27.39 -24.92 14.52
C ASN A 17 26.69 -24.83 13.15
N THR A 18 27.31 -25.43 12.13
CA THR A 18 26.76 -25.56 10.78
C THR A 18 26.04 -26.90 10.70
N ASN A 19 24.71 -26.88 10.57
CA ASN A 19 23.93 -28.10 10.37
C ASN A 19 23.33 -28.08 8.95
N THR A 20 23.84 -28.97 8.09
CA THR A 20 23.36 -29.19 6.73
C THR A 20 22.25 -30.22 6.77
N ASN A 21 21.00 -29.82 6.50
CA ASN A 21 19.89 -30.75 6.37
C ASN A 21 19.46 -30.85 4.90
N THR A 22 19.68 -32.02 4.30
CA THR A 22 19.21 -32.38 2.95
C THR A 22 17.81 -32.97 3.07
N ASN A 23 16.79 -32.27 2.55
CA ASN A 23 15.44 -32.83 2.46
C ASN A 23 15.08 -33.17 1.01
N THR A 24 14.79 -34.46 0.82
CA THR A 24 14.34 -35.10 -0.43
C THR A 24 12.90 -34.71 -0.72
N ASN A 25 12.64 -34.18 -1.91
CA ASN A 25 11.33 -33.70 -2.34
C ASN A 25 10.44 -34.87 -2.83
N THR A 26 9.29 -35.11 -2.18
CA THR A 26 8.24 -35.99 -2.71
C THR A 26 7.20 -35.13 -3.44
N ASN A 27 7.22 -35.23 -4.77
CA ASN A 27 6.32 -34.52 -5.65
C ASN A 27 4.88 -35.07 -5.52
N THR A 28 3.93 -34.26 -5.09
CA THR A 28 2.49 -34.54 -5.23
C THR A 28 1.86 -33.39 -6.00
N ASN A 29 1.46 -33.68 -7.24
CA ASN A 29 0.74 -32.80 -8.14
C ASN A 29 -0.46 -32.15 -7.42
N THR A 30 -0.51 -30.82 -7.41
CA THR A 30 -1.76 -30.08 -7.17
C THR A 30 -1.83 -28.91 -8.13
N ASN A 31 -2.98 -28.83 -8.80
CA ASN A 31 -3.28 -28.05 -10.00
C ASN A 31 -2.84 -26.58 -9.91
N THR A 32 -1.92 -26.20 -10.79
CA THR A 32 -1.54 -24.80 -11.05
C THR A 32 -2.69 -24.10 -11.77
N ASN A 33 -3.46 -23.26 -11.05
CA ASN A 33 -4.34 -22.30 -11.71
C ASN A 33 -3.59 -20.97 -11.88
N THR A 34 -2.90 -20.84 -13.01
CA THR A 34 -2.22 -19.63 -13.45
C THR A 34 -3.26 -18.57 -13.80
N ASN A 35 -3.55 -17.64 -12.89
CA ASN A 35 -4.35 -16.48 -13.24
C ASN A 35 -3.44 -15.38 -13.79
N THR A 36 -3.20 -15.43 -15.10
CA THR A 36 -2.48 -14.40 -15.86
C THR A 36 -3.36 -13.16 -15.96
N ASN A 37 -3.10 -12.15 -15.12
CA ASN A 37 -3.77 -10.86 -15.24
C ASN A 37 -3.07 -10.03 -16.34
N THR A 38 -3.51 -10.23 -17.59
CA THR A 38 -3.04 -9.47 -18.75
C THR A 38 -3.56 -8.04 -18.66
N ASN A 39 -2.66 -7.10 -18.31
CA ASN A 39 -2.99 -5.68 -18.26
C ASN A 39 -2.87 -5.11 -19.69
N THR A 40 -3.97 -5.14 -20.45
CA THR A 40 -4.06 -4.55 -21.79
C THR A 40 -4.09 -3.02 -21.68
N ASN A 41 -2.97 -2.36 -22.01
CA ASN A 41 -2.91 -0.92 -22.17
C ASN A 41 -3.39 -0.55 -23.59
N THR A 42 -4.65 -0.15 -23.72
CA THR A 42 -5.18 0.41 -24.97
C THR A 42 -4.86 1.92 -25.02
N ASN A 43 -3.82 2.30 -25.77
CA ASN A 43 -3.57 3.69 -26.13
C ASN A 43 -4.34 4.02 -27.42
N THR A 44 -5.46 4.71 -27.30
CA THR A 44 -6.21 5.22 -28.46
C THR A 44 -5.60 6.55 -28.90
N ASN A 45 -4.76 6.52 -29.94
CA ASN A 45 -4.35 7.73 -30.67
C ASN A 45 -5.38 8.00 -31.77
N THR A 46 -6.28 8.95 -31.54
CA THR A 46 -7.19 9.48 -32.57
C THR A 46 -6.45 10.47 -33.46
N ASN A 47 -5.88 9.98 -34.56
CA ASN A 47 -5.52 10.82 -35.71
C ASN A 47 -6.78 11.04 -36.57
N ILE A 48 -7.41 12.21 -36.42
CA ILE A 48 -8.49 12.62 -37.32
C ILE A 48 -7.87 13.25 -38.57
N LYS A 49 -7.80 12.47 -39.66
CA LYS A 49 -7.70 13.02 -41.02
C LYS A 49 -9.12 13.34 -41.50
N SER A 50 -9.50 14.60 -41.51
CA SER A 50 -10.70 15.06 -42.22
C SER A 50 -10.33 15.46 -43.64
N LEU A 51 -10.80 14.69 -44.64
CA LEU A 51 -10.97 15.20 -46.00
C LEU A 51 -12.09 16.24 -45.98
N PHE A 52 -11.79 17.49 -46.35
CA PHE A 52 -12.82 18.45 -46.73
C PHE A 52 -12.38 19.20 -47.99
N ILE A 53 -13.27 19.15 -48.98
CA ILE A 53 -13.18 19.78 -50.31
C ILE A 53 -13.39 21.30 -50.14
N PRO A 54 -12.67 22.17 -50.87
CA PRO A 54 -12.79 23.62 -50.67
C PRO A 54 -13.97 24.23 -51.45
N PRO A 55 -14.72 25.19 -50.87
CA PRO A 55 -15.56 26.13 -51.63
C PRO A 55 -14.82 27.48 -51.87
N PRO A 56 -15.33 28.31 -52.80
CA PRO A 56 -14.52 29.32 -53.50
C PRO A 56 -14.28 30.61 -52.71
N LYS A 57 -13.16 31.27 -53.08
CA LYS A 57 -12.70 32.57 -52.58
C LYS A 57 -13.77 33.65 -52.70
N THR A 58 -14.02 34.37 -51.61
CA THR A 58 -14.39 35.79 -51.66
C THR A 58 -13.69 36.57 -50.54
N THR A 59 -13.30 37.77 -50.92
CA THR A 59 -12.45 38.75 -50.25
C THR A 59 -13.17 39.51 -49.14
N SER A 60 -12.54 39.69 -47.98
CA SER A 60 -12.29 41.00 -47.34
C SER A 60 -11.76 40.83 -45.91
N LYS A 61 -10.77 41.66 -45.58
CA LYS A 61 -10.03 41.67 -44.32
C LYS A 61 -10.85 42.37 -43.23
N SER A 62 -10.91 41.80 -42.03
CA SER A 62 -10.82 42.57 -40.79
C SER A 62 -10.40 41.66 -39.63
N ASN A 63 -9.30 42.02 -38.97
CA ASN A 63 -8.74 41.35 -37.81
C ASN A 63 -9.56 41.69 -36.57
N ILE A 64 -10.13 40.69 -35.89
CA ILE A 64 -10.49 40.78 -34.48
C ILE A 64 -9.98 39.50 -33.81
N ASN A 65 -8.94 39.66 -32.99
CA ASN A 65 -8.44 38.64 -32.08
C ASN A 65 -9.47 38.41 -30.96
N SER A 66 -10.16 37.28 -30.99
CA SER A 66 -10.88 36.76 -29.82
C SER A 66 -10.13 35.57 -29.25
N ASN A 67 -9.50 35.77 -28.09
CA ASN A 67 -8.92 34.72 -27.26
C ASN A 67 -9.99 33.69 -26.87
N THR A 68 -9.95 32.50 -27.46
CA THR A 68 -10.80 31.38 -27.03
C THR A 68 -10.12 30.70 -25.84
N TYR A 69 -10.60 31.03 -24.64
CA TYR A 69 -10.34 30.25 -23.43
C TYR A 69 -10.87 28.83 -23.62
N ASN A 70 -9.97 27.85 -23.78
CA ASN A 70 -10.32 26.43 -23.69
C ASN A 70 -10.70 26.09 -22.25
N LYS A 71 -12.00 26.11 -21.98
CA LYS A 71 -12.59 25.61 -20.74
C LYS A 71 -12.47 24.08 -20.76
N ASN A 72 -11.42 23.54 -20.15
CA ASN A 72 -11.28 22.10 -19.92
C ASN A 72 -12.38 21.65 -18.95
N VAL A 73 -13.53 21.25 -19.49
CA VAL A 73 -14.57 20.56 -18.73
C VAL A 73 -14.05 19.15 -18.42
N SER A 74 -13.62 18.94 -17.18
CA SER A 74 -13.23 17.60 -16.70
C SER A 74 -14.48 16.76 -16.49
N TYR A 75 -14.74 15.81 -17.37
CA TYR A 75 -15.72 14.76 -17.11
C TYR A 75 -15.16 13.84 -16.02
N GLU A 76 -15.79 13.80 -14.84
CA GLU A 76 -15.48 12.80 -13.82
C GLU A 76 -15.85 11.42 -14.38
N LYS A 77 -14.85 10.55 -14.50
CA LYS A 77 -15.08 9.16 -14.88
C LYS A 77 -15.86 8.46 -13.76
N GLU A 78 -16.87 7.68 -14.13
CA GLU A 78 -17.65 6.88 -13.18
C GLU A 78 -16.73 5.99 -12.31
N LYS A 79 -17.01 5.97 -11.00
CA LYS A 79 -16.29 5.16 -10.03
C LYS A 79 -16.63 3.68 -10.26
N LYS A 80 -15.59 2.85 -10.40
CA LYS A 80 -15.73 1.40 -10.51
C LYS A 80 -15.58 0.77 -9.13
N PHE A 81 -16.50 -0.10 -8.75
CA PHE A 81 -16.49 -0.82 -7.49
C PHE A 81 -15.77 -2.18 -7.60
N LYS A 82 -15.14 -2.63 -6.52
CA LYS A 82 -14.49 -3.94 -6.46
C LYS A 82 -15.56 -5.02 -6.34
N VAL A 83 -15.45 -6.08 -7.15
CA VAL A 83 -16.49 -7.12 -7.21
C VAL A 83 -16.65 -7.85 -5.87
N GLU A 84 -15.57 -7.99 -5.11
CA GLU A 84 -15.58 -8.67 -3.82
C GLU A 84 -16.35 -7.92 -2.73
N THR A 85 -16.50 -6.59 -2.81
CA THR A 85 -17.18 -5.82 -1.75
C THR A 85 -18.68 -6.09 -1.70
N ASN A 86 -19.28 -6.52 -2.82
CA ASN A 86 -20.67 -6.96 -2.89
C ASN A 86 -20.97 -8.14 -1.94
N LYS A 87 -19.95 -8.90 -1.54
CA LYS A 87 -20.11 -10.06 -0.65
C LYS A 87 -19.91 -9.69 0.82
N TRP A 88 -19.42 -8.48 1.10
CA TRP A 88 -19.00 -8.11 2.44
C TRP A 88 -20.18 -7.94 3.39
N GLY A 89 -21.29 -7.38 2.92
CA GLY A 89 -22.45 -7.08 3.77
C GLY A 89 -22.13 -6.05 4.86
N LEU A 90 -21.16 -5.16 4.60
CA LEU A 90 -20.72 -4.13 5.52
C LEU A 90 -21.48 -2.83 5.28
N THR A 91 -21.67 -2.08 6.36
CA THR A 91 -22.27 -0.75 6.33
C THR A 91 -21.22 0.31 6.00
N GLN A 92 -21.64 1.55 5.74
CA GLN A 92 -20.70 2.65 5.57
C GLN A 92 -19.95 2.98 6.86
N GLU A 93 -20.60 2.78 8.02
CA GLU A 93 -19.98 2.93 9.33
C GLU A 93 -18.80 1.97 9.51
N ASP A 94 -18.92 0.72 9.07
CA ASP A 94 -17.82 -0.27 9.10
C ASP A 94 -16.58 0.17 8.29
N LEU A 95 -16.79 1.03 7.27
CA LEU A 95 -15.73 1.53 6.40
C LEU A 95 -15.07 2.80 6.96
N GLU A 96 -15.62 3.40 8.01
CA GLU A 96 -15.06 4.61 8.62
C GLU A 96 -13.70 4.36 9.26
N HIS A 97 -12.87 5.40 9.26
CA HIS A 97 -11.50 5.34 9.76
C HIS A 97 -11.43 4.86 11.22
N ASN A 98 -12.26 5.43 12.09
CA ASN A 98 -12.27 5.09 13.52
C ASN A 98 -12.58 3.61 13.76
N ASN A 99 -13.55 3.06 13.03
CA ASN A 99 -13.91 1.65 13.14
C ASN A 99 -12.78 0.75 12.62
N GLN A 100 -12.12 1.12 11.52
CA GLN A 100 -10.93 0.40 11.04
C GLN A 100 -9.74 0.48 12.02
N CYS A 101 -9.57 1.58 12.75
CA CYS A 101 -8.59 1.67 13.85
C CYS A 101 -8.95 0.70 15.00
N ILE A 102 -10.22 0.61 15.38
CA ILE A 102 -10.69 -0.37 16.39
C ILE A 102 -10.39 -1.79 15.93
N LEU A 103 -10.70 -2.15 14.67
CA LEU A 103 -10.40 -3.46 14.10
C LEU A 103 -8.89 -3.78 14.14
N THR A 104 -8.03 -2.78 13.90
CA THR A 104 -6.57 -2.93 13.99
C THR A 104 -6.13 -3.26 15.41
N GLN A 105 -6.63 -2.49 16.39
CA GLN A 105 -6.34 -2.72 17.81
C GLN A 105 -6.83 -4.09 18.28
N MET A 106 -8.02 -4.50 17.83
CA MET A 106 -8.55 -5.83 18.12
C MET A 106 -7.64 -6.94 17.58
N LEU A 107 -7.14 -6.81 16.35
CA LEU A 107 -6.21 -7.79 15.78
C LEU A 107 -4.91 -7.92 16.58
N LEU A 108 -4.36 -6.81 17.10
CA LEU A 108 -3.19 -6.87 17.98
C LEU A 108 -3.48 -7.68 19.24
N LEU A 109 -4.56 -7.36 19.93
CA LEU A 109 -4.92 -8.03 21.20
C LEU A 109 -5.17 -9.53 21.01
N THR A 110 -5.79 -9.93 19.89
CA THR A 110 -6.10 -11.35 19.61
C THR A 110 -4.92 -12.19 19.16
N ASN A 111 -3.80 -11.59 18.75
CA ASN A 111 -2.60 -12.34 18.34
C ASN A 111 -1.73 -12.75 19.55
N ASP A 112 -1.97 -12.16 20.73
CA ASP A 112 -1.13 -12.37 21.92
C ASP A 112 -1.59 -13.53 22.83
N ASN A 113 -2.76 -14.15 22.61
CA ASN A 113 -3.25 -15.26 23.45
C ASN A 113 -4.08 -16.32 22.69
N ASP A 114 -3.64 -17.58 22.75
CA ASP A 114 -4.42 -18.76 22.30
C ASP A 114 -5.72 -19.00 23.10
N ASN A 115 -5.95 -18.27 24.19
CA ASN A 115 -7.12 -18.39 25.07
C ASN A 115 -8.32 -17.50 24.67
N ASP A 116 -8.23 -16.70 23.60
CA ASP A 116 -9.18 -15.62 23.30
C ASP A 116 -10.43 -16.00 22.49
N ARG A 117 -10.72 -17.30 22.36
CA ARG A 117 -11.96 -17.75 21.72
C ARG A 117 -13.20 -17.20 22.44
N ASP A 118 -13.11 -17.00 23.76
CA ASP A 118 -14.21 -16.50 24.59
C ASP A 118 -14.45 -14.99 24.48
N ASN A 119 -13.43 -14.19 24.14
CA ASN A 119 -13.61 -12.75 23.88
C ASN A 119 -14.22 -12.48 22.50
N LEU A 120 -13.89 -13.31 21.50
CA LEU A 120 -14.54 -13.26 20.18
C LEU A 120 -16.02 -13.66 20.24
N ASN A 121 -16.40 -14.55 21.17
CA ASN A 121 -17.78 -15.01 21.36
C ASN A 121 -18.72 -13.95 21.95
N LYS A 122 -18.19 -12.85 22.53
CA LYS A 122 -18.97 -11.72 23.04
C LYS A 122 -19.24 -10.65 21.98
N LEU A 123 -18.58 -10.74 20.84
CA LEU A 123 -18.68 -9.76 19.78
C LEU A 123 -19.96 -9.99 18.98
N ASP A 124 -20.63 -8.91 18.58
CA ASP A 124 -21.75 -9.06 17.67
C ASP A 124 -21.28 -9.63 16.31
N THR A 125 -22.21 -10.27 15.61
CA THR A 125 -21.96 -10.95 14.33
C THR A 125 -21.43 -10.00 13.26
N ASN A 126 -21.81 -8.72 13.29
CA ASN A 126 -21.40 -7.74 12.29
C ASN A 126 -19.93 -7.37 12.48
N MET A 127 -19.52 -7.05 13.70
CA MET A 127 -18.14 -6.73 14.02
C MET A 127 -17.19 -7.93 13.74
N LEU A 128 -17.62 -9.16 14.02
CA LEU A 128 -16.85 -10.35 13.66
C LEU A 128 -16.66 -10.49 12.14
N ASN A 129 -17.69 -10.13 11.38
CA ASN A 129 -17.64 -10.11 9.92
C ASN A 129 -16.72 -9.01 9.39
N SER A 130 -16.80 -7.79 9.94
CA SER A 130 -15.90 -6.67 9.63
C SER A 130 -14.44 -7.05 9.89
N LEU A 131 -14.16 -7.61 11.07
CA LEU A 131 -12.82 -8.10 11.45
C LEU A 131 -12.29 -9.17 10.49
N ARG A 132 -13.14 -10.10 10.07
CA ARG A 132 -12.79 -11.15 9.11
C ARG A 132 -12.37 -10.56 7.77
N TYR A 133 -13.15 -9.64 7.21
CA TYR A 133 -12.83 -9.00 5.93
C TYR A 133 -11.59 -8.10 6.03
N TYR A 134 -11.45 -7.38 7.14
CA TYR A 134 -10.30 -6.54 7.43
C TYR A 134 -9.00 -7.37 7.40
N LYS A 135 -8.97 -8.46 8.19
CA LYS A 135 -7.87 -9.43 8.24
C LYS A 135 -7.53 -10.00 6.86
N ASN A 136 -8.53 -10.40 6.09
CA ASN A 136 -8.31 -10.98 4.77
C ASN A 136 -7.72 -9.98 3.77
N ASN A 137 -8.18 -8.73 3.75
CA ASN A 137 -7.61 -7.69 2.88
C ASN A 137 -6.12 -7.44 3.17
N ILE A 138 -5.72 -7.46 4.45
CA ILE A 138 -4.32 -7.34 4.85
C ILE A 138 -3.50 -8.51 4.29
N LYS A 139 -3.94 -9.75 4.55
CA LYS A 139 -3.25 -10.97 4.11
C LYS A 139 -3.11 -11.03 2.58
N THR A 140 -4.17 -10.74 1.84
CA THR A 140 -4.13 -10.73 0.37
C THR A 140 -3.11 -9.73 -0.17
N LYS A 141 -3.02 -8.53 0.43
CA LYS A 141 -2.06 -7.52 0.00
C LYS A 141 -0.63 -7.91 0.35
N LEU A 142 -0.40 -8.49 1.54
CA LEU A 142 0.91 -8.98 1.96
C LEU A 142 1.43 -10.07 1.01
N SER A 143 0.59 -11.04 0.63
CA SER A 143 0.92 -12.03 -0.40
C SER A 143 1.25 -11.40 -1.75
N SER A 144 0.55 -10.32 -2.11
CA SER A 144 0.83 -9.57 -3.35
C SER A 144 2.19 -8.87 -3.31
N TYR A 145 2.62 -8.34 -2.16
CA TYR A 145 3.95 -7.76 -1.98
C TYR A 145 5.04 -8.83 -2.06
N LYS A 146 4.83 -10.00 -1.43
CA LYS A 146 5.75 -11.14 -1.54
C LYS A 146 5.95 -11.54 -3.01
N GLN A 147 4.86 -11.67 -3.77
CA GLN A 147 4.93 -12.01 -5.19
C GLN A 147 5.68 -10.95 -6.01
N GLN A 148 5.48 -9.66 -5.72
CA GLN A 148 6.22 -8.59 -6.38
C GLN A 148 7.73 -8.69 -6.13
N ASP A 149 8.13 -9.01 -4.91
CA ASP A 149 9.54 -9.13 -4.56
C ASP A 149 10.19 -10.37 -5.18
N ILE A 150 9.45 -11.49 -5.30
CA ILE A 150 9.88 -12.66 -6.07
C ILE A 150 10.16 -12.25 -7.53
N LEU A 151 9.18 -11.63 -8.18
CA LEU A 151 9.28 -11.22 -9.59
C LEU A 151 10.42 -10.22 -9.83
N LYS A 152 10.69 -9.35 -8.85
CA LYS A 152 11.75 -8.33 -8.91
C LYS A 152 13.09 -8.81 -8.35
N LYS A 153 13.22 -10.08 -7.94
CA LYS A 153 14.41 -10.67 -7.32
C LYS A 153 14.90 -9.89 -6.09
N LYS A 154 13.97 -9.48 -5.24
CA LYS A 154 14.19 -8.70 -4.00
C LYS A 154 13.73 -9.42 -2.73
N LEU A 155 13.10 -10.60 -2.85
CA LEU A 155 12.62 -11.35 -1.70
C LEU A 155 13.80 -11.85 -0.87
N ASN A 156 13.75 -11.57 0.42
CA ASN A 156 14.53 -12.24 1.45
C ASN A 156 13.53 -12.90 2.40
N GLU A 157 13.47 -14.23 2.43
CA GLU A 157 12.42 -14.93 3.19
C GLU A 157 12.54 -14.74 4.69
N ASP A 158 13.77 -14.78 5.23
CA ASP A 158 14.05 -14.65 6.66
C ASP A 158 13.72 -13.25 7.19
N ASN A 159 13.78 -12.25 6.30
CA ASN A 159 13.56 -10.86 6.64
C ASN A 159 12.28 -10.25 6.04
N PHE A 160 11.45 -11.04 5.36
CA PHE A 160 10.18 -10.55 4.82
C PHE A 160 9.26 -10.17 5.97
N VAL A 161 8.57 -9.04 5.87
CA VAL A 161 7.70 -8.54 6.95
C VAL A 161 6.59 -9.54 7.28
N SER A 162 6.40 -9.83 8.58
CA SER A 162 5.34 -10.73 9.02
C SER A 162 3.97 -10.05 9.02
N TYR A 163 2.90 -10.85 9.13
CA TYR A 163 1.54 -10.32 9.23
C TYR A 163 1.34 -9.48 10.52
N GLU A 164 1.91 -9.94 11.63
CA GLU A 164 1.86 -9.32 12.94
C GLU A 164 2.57 -7.96 12.92
N GLU A 165 3.73 -7.89 12.27
CA GLU A 165 4.46 -6.63 12.10
C GLU A 165 3.72 -5.63 11.21
N VAL A 166 3.00 -6.10 10.18
CA VAL A 166 2.14 -5.22 9.39
C VAL A 166 1.02 -4.64 10.23
N ILE A 167 0.38 -5.44 11.10
CA ILE A 167 -0.64 -4.90 12.02
C ILE A 167 -0.01 -3.88 12.97
N GLN A 168 1.18 -4.15 13.51
CA GLN A 168 1.89 -3.21 14.38
C GLN A 168 2.16 -1.89 13.66
N LEU A 169 2.67 -1.93 12.42
CA LEU A 169 2.89 -0.73 11.60
C LEU A 169 1.61 0.07 11.33
N LEU A 170 0.49 -0.62 11.06
CA LEU A 170 -0.82 0.01 10.85
C LEU A 170 -1.35 0.67 12.12
N ASN A 171 -1.12 0.03 13.27
CA ASN A 171 -1.52 0.54 14.57
C ASN A 171 -0.65 1.74 14.99
N ASP A 172 0.67 1.64 14.85
CA ASP A 172 1.63 2.67 15.26
C ASP A 172 1.41 3.99 14.51
N CYS A 173 0.93 3.92 13.26
CA CYS A 173 0.60 5.11 12.49
C CYS A 173 -0.87 5.53 12.60
N ASN A 174 -1.67 4.86 13.43
CA ASN A 174 -3.12 5.07 13.57
C ASN A 174 -3.84 5.12 12.22
N LEU A 175 -3.45 4.27 11.25
CA LEU A 175 -3.95 4.32 9.88
C LEU A 175 -3.81 5.69 9.20
N PHE A 176 -2.76 6.46 9.50
CA PHE A 176 -2.38 7.63 8.74
C PHE A 176 -1.23 7.34 7.78
N CYS A 177 -1.28 7.99 6.62
CA CYS A 177 -0.22 7.96 5.63
C CYS A 177 1.01 8.71 6.15
N HIS A 178 2.17 8.07 6.12
CA HIS A 178 3.45 8.68 6.52
C HIS A 178 3.76 10.00 5.79
N TYR A 179 3.28 10.17 4.54
CA TYR A 179 3.68 11.30 3.70
C TYR A 179 2.75 12.49 3.72
N CYS A 180 1.43 12.26 3.65
CA CYS A 180 0.44 13.33 3.58
C CYS A 180 -0.36 13.50 4.86
N ASN A 181 -0.14 12.64 5.86
CA ASN A 181 -0.88 12.62 7.11
C ASN A 181 -2.41 12.53 6.94
N ASN A 182 -2.87 12.02 5.80
CA ASN A 182 -4.28 11.69 5.57
C ASN A 182 -4.55 10.24 5.97
N GLU A 183 -5.79 9.98 6.37
CA GLU A 183 -6.30 8.65 6.66
C GLU A 183 -6.07 7.68 5.49
N VAL A 184 -5.70 6.45 5.84
CA VAL A 184 -5.64 5.30 4.92
C VAL A 184 -6.68 4.27 5.31
N TYR A 185 -7.17 3.52 4.31
CA TYR A 185 -8.22 2.52 4.50
C TYR A 185 -7.78 1.14 4.01
N ILE A 186 -8.13 0.11 4.79
CA ILE A 186 -7.92 -1.30 4.47
C ILE A 186 -9.16 -1.84 3.75
N LEU A 187 -10.33 -1.50 4.28
CA LEU A 187 -11.62 -1.75 3.67
C LEU A 187 -12.01 -0.51 2.85
N TYR A 188 -12.17 -0.70 1.55
CA TYR A 188 -12.56 0.32 0.59
C TYR A 188 -13.23 -0.36 -0.61
N GLU A 189 -14.21 0.33 -1.20
CA GLU A 189 -15.05 -0.26 -2.24
C GLU A 189 -14.62 0.11 -3.65
N ILE A 190 -13.91 1.22 -3.81
CA ILE A 190 -13.54 1.76 -5.11
C ILE A 190 -12.25 1.11 -5.63
N VAL A 191 -12.27 0.70 -6.90
CA VAL A 191 -11.09 0.20 -7.60
C VAL A 191 -10.05 1.30 -7.68
N ARG A 192 -8.82 0.97 -7.29
CA ARG A 192 -7.68 1.90 -7.27
C ARG A 192 -7.98 3.15 -6.43
N GLU A 193 -8.70 2.97 -5.31
CA GLU A 193 -8.86 4.02 -4.30
C GLU A 193 -7.49 4.59 -3.90
N MET A 194 -7.35 5.90 -3.98
CA MET A 194 -6.08 6.60 -3.75
C MET A 194 -5.71 6.64 -2.28
N LYS A 195 -6.71 6.63 -1.39
CA LYS A 195 -6.54 6.53 0.06
C LYS A 195 -6.37 5.10 0.57
N GLN A 196 -6.40 4.07 -0.27
CA GLN A 196 -6.15 2.71 0.21
C GLN A 196 -4.74 2.61 0.83
N TRP A 197 -4.60 1.81 1.87
CA TRP A 197 -3.30 1.57 2.51
C TRP A 197 -2.31 0.90 1.55
N SER A 198 -1.03 1.09 1.77
CA SER A 198 0.04 0.38 1.10
C SER A 198 1.28 0.36 1.99
N LEU A 199 2.17 -0.61 1.77
CA LEU A 199 3.52 -0.60 2.32
C LEU A 199 4.44 0.05 1.29
N ASP A 200 5.05 1.17 1.65
CA ASP A 200 6.09 1.80 0.84
C ASP A 200 7.48 1.44 1.39
N ARG A 201 8.41 1.16 0.48
CA ARG A 201 9.76 0.71 0.82
C ARG A 201 10.64 1.92 1.05
N ILE A 202 11.20 2.08 2.25
CA ILE A 202 12.10 3.18 2.61
C ILE A 202 13.28 3.20 1.64
N ASN A 203 13.96 2.07 1.49
CA ASN A 203 14.93 1.81 0.45
C ASN A 203 14.31 0.94 -0.65
N ASN A 204 14.24 1.47 -1.87
CA ASN A 204 13.68 0.79 -3.03
C ASN A 204 14.54 -0.37 -3.55
N ASP A 205 15.80 -0.45 -3.14
CA ASP A 205 16.72 -1.53 -3.50
C ASP A 205 16.46 -2.80 -2.72
N ILE A 206 15.86 -2.68 -1.53
CA ILE A 206 15.49 -3.77 -0.64
C ILE A 206 14.00 -4.14 -0.85
N GLY A 207 13.64 -5.41 -0.64
CA GLY A 207 12.25 -5.88 -0.66
C GLY A 207 11.42 -5.33 0.52
N HIS A 208 10.21 -5.87 0.69
CA HIS A 208 9.32 -5.56 1.80
C HIS A 208 9.79 -6.27 3.07
N ASN A 209 10.95 -5.84 3.56
CA ASN A 209 11.61 -6.44 4.70
C ASN A 209 11.34 -5.66 5.99
N ARG A 210 11.50 -6.34 7.12
CA ARG A 210 11.41 -5.74 8.46
C ARG A 210 12.32 -4.51 8.56
N GLY A 211 11.80 -3.42 9.11
CA GLY A 211 12.52 -2.14 9.23
C GLY A 211 12.71 -1.33 7.94
N ASN A 212 12.29 -1.82 6.78
CA ASN A 212 12.39 -1.11 5.49
C ASN A 212 11.05 -0.56 4.99
N LEU A 213 10.05 -0.40 5.87
CA LEU A 213 8.67 -0.14 5.46
C LEU A 213 8.06 1.04 6.22
N VAL A 214 7.21 1.79 5.52
CA VAL A 214 6.27 2.75 6.11
C VAL A 214 4.88 2.56 5.52
N VAL A 215 3.85 2.86 6.29
CA VAL A 215 2.46 2.89 5.80
C VAL A 215 2.24 4.16 4.99
N ALA A 216 1.73 4.02 3.78
CA ALA A 216 1.41 5.13 2.90
C ALA A 216 0.09 4.90 2.16
N CYS A 217 -0.64 5.97 1.84
CA CYS A 217 -1.72 5.87 0.88
C CYS A 217 -1.16 5.51 -0.52
N LEU A 218 -1.96 4.81 -1.32
CA LEU A 218 -1.57 4.42 -2.68
C LEU A 218 -1.11 5.63 -3.51
N GLU A 219 -1.79 6.77 -3.39
CA GLU A 219 -1.43 7.97 -4.12
C GLU A 219 0.00 8.45 -3.83
N CYS A 220 0.37 8.53 -2.55
CA CYS A 220 1.71 8.96 -2.15
C CYS A 220 2.77 7.96 -2.58
N ASN A 221 2.51 6.66 -2.42
CA ASN A 221 3.42 5.60 -2.85
C ASN A 221 3.69 5.70 -4.38
N LEU A 222 2.63 5.85 -5.19
CA LEU A 222 2.75 6.03 -6.64
C LEU A 222 3.46 7.32 -7.06
N LYS A 223 3.34 8.40 -6.27
CA LYS A 223 3.98 9.70 -6.54
C LYS A 223 5.44 9.73 -6.10
N ARG A 224 5.79 9.13 -4.96
CA ARG A 224 7.16 9.04 -4.47
C ARG A 224 8.05 8.27 -5.46
N ARG A 225 7.58 7.13 -5.96
CA ARG A 225 8.33 6.27 -6.90
C ARG A 225 9.72 5.92 -6.35
N ARG A 226 10.77 6.51 -6.94
CA ARG A 226 12.18 6.30 -6.58
C ARG A 226 12.79 7.46 -5.80
N THR A 227 12.03 8.52 -5.54
CA THR A 227 12.48 9.65 -4.73
C THR A 227 12.78 9.19 -3.31
N ASN A 228 13.82 9.75 -2.70
CA ASN A 228 14.14 9.49 -1.31
C ASN A 228 12.91 9.78 -0.41
N LYS A 229 12.70 8.93 0.60
CA LYS A 229 11.54 9.01 1.50
C LYS A 229 11.41 10.38 2.16
N ASP A 230 12.50 10.88 2.72
CA ASP A 230 12.49 12.09 3.54
C ASP A 230 12.43 13.35 2.66
N ALA A 231 13.07 13.33 1.49
CA ALA A 231 12.91 14.39 0.50
C ALA A 231 11.45 14.48 0.02
N PHE A 232 10.81 13.34 -0.25
CA PHE A 232 9.40 13.34 -0.64
C PHE A 232 8.49 13.82 0.51
N LEU A 233 8.73 13.36 1.74
CA LEU A 233 8.02 13.82 2.94
C LEU A 233 8.14 15.34 3.12
N PHE A 234 9.36 15.88 3.00
CA PHE A 234 9.60 17.32 3.09
C PHE A 234 8.77 18.09 2.07
N THR A 235 8.78 17.67 0.81
CA THR A 235 7.98 18.34 -0.23
C THR A 235 6.48 18.26 0.00
N LYS A 236 5.98 17.21 0.68
CA LYS A 236 4.57 17.07 1.02
C LYS A 236 4.11 18.00 2.13
N ASN A 237 5.02 18.35 3.04
CA ASN A 237 4.74 19.18 4.21
C ASN A 237 5.18 20.64 4.03
N LEU A 238 5.67 21.02 2.85
CA LEU A 238 6.13 22.37 2.56
C LEU A 238 4.93 23.34 2.46
N VAL A 239 4.91 24.37 3.31
CA VAL A 239 3.95 25.48 3.25
C VAL A 239 4.70 26.73 2.77
N ILE A 240 4.30 27.29 1.63
CA ILE A 240 4.86 28.54 1.09
C ILE A 240 3.85 29.65 1.34
N THR A 241 4.20 30.59 2.21
CA THR A 241 3.45 31.84 2.41
C THR A 241 4.06 32.93 1.53
N ARG A 242 3.22 33.76 0.92
CA ARG A 242 3.64 34.96 0.21
C ARG A 242 3.36 36.14 1.12
N ASP A 243 4.40 36.93 1.41
CA ASP A 243 4.21 38.21 2.08
C ASP A 243 3.64 39.21 1.08
N GLU A 244 2.52 39.84 1.44
CA GLU A 244 1.99 40.99 0.71
C GLU A 244 2.75 42.23 1.19
N TYR A 245 3.58 42.80 0.32
CA TYR A 245 4.28 44.08 0.52
C TYR A 245 3.61 45.18 -0.31
#